data_AF-A0A935DRE4-F1
#
_entry.id   AF-A0A935DRE4-F1
#
_cell.length_a   1.000
_cell.length_b   1.000
_cell.length_c   1.000
_cell.angle_alpha   90.00
_cell.angle_beta   90.00
_cell.angle_gamma   90.00
#
_symmetry.space_group_name_H-M   'P 1'
#
loop_
_entity.id
_entity.type
_entity.pdbx_description
1 polymer ?
#
loop_
_entity_poly.entity_id
_entity_poly.type
_entity_poly.pdbx_seq_one_letter_code
_entity_poly.pdbx_strand_id
1 'polypeptide(L)'
;MSRSLSAAGVVLFALALTACGTFKSSCAKPDDYANAKDLAPLEVPAGLEAPDTRAALKVPELVDPERARVDDEGCIDHPPKFAEPKPAPQA
;
A
#
# COMPACT_ATOMS: atom_id res chain seq x y z
N MET A 1 15.18 44.12 -33.68
CA MET A 1 14.59 42.76 -33.78
C MET A 1 15.15 41.86 -32.67
N SER A 2 14.94 42.22 -31.40
CA SER A 2 15.60 41.55 -30.24
C SER A 2 14.61 41.18 -29.12
N ARG A 3 13.32 41.52 -29.26
CA ARG A 3 12.29 41.21 -28.24
C ARG A 3 11.66 39.83 -28.41
N SER A 4 11.76 39.25 -29.60
CA SER A 4 11.15 37.96 -29.96
C SER A 4 11.98 36.72 -29.57
N LEU A 5 13.29 36.86 -29.38
CA LEU A 5 14.13 35.74 -28.89
C LEU A 5 13.85 35.40 -27.42
N SER A 6 13.43 36.39 -26.62
CA SER A 6 13.18 36.19 -25.19
C SER A 6 11.89 35.40 -24.92
N ALA A 7 10.86 35.56 -25.77
CA ALA A 7 9.59 34.86 -25.60
C ALA A 7 9.71 33.36 -25.93
N ALA A 8 10.44 33.02 -27.01
CA ALA A 8 10.66 31.63 -27.39
C ALA A 8 11.43 30.82 -26.32
N GLY A 9 12.43 31.45 -25.70
CA GLY A 9 13.18 30.83 -24.60
C GLY A 9 12.33 30.58 -23.35
N VAL A 10 11.47 31.53 -22.99
CA VAL A 10 10.56 31.38 -21.83
C VAL A 10 9.51 30.29 -22.07
N VAL A 11 8.98 30.18 -23.30
CA VAL A 11 8.00 29.15 -23.65
C VAL A 11 8.63 27.74 -23.60
N LEU A 12 9.84 27.58 -24.14
CA LEU A 12 10.58 26.31 -24.07
C LEU A 12 10.91 25.91 -22.63
N PHE A 13 11.30 26.87 -21.79
CA PHE A 13 11.59 26.61 -20.38
C PHE A 13 10.32 26.22 -19.59
N ALA A 14 9.19 26.88 -19.88
CA ALA A 14 7.90 26.53 -19.29
C ALA A 14 7.44 25.12 -19.70
N LEU A 15 7.61 24.73 -20.97
CA LEU A 15 7.32 23.38 -21.44
C LEU A 15 8.20 22.32 -20.77
N ALA A 16 9.49 22.60 -20.57
CA ALA A 16 10.41 21.69 -19.88
C ALA A 16 10.02 21.45 -18.40
N LEU A 17 9.45 22.46 -17.73
CA LEU A 17 8.97 22.35 -16.34
C LEU A 17 7.67 21.53 -16.22
N THR A 18 6.83 21.45 -17.26
CA THR A 18 5.59 20.64 -17.24
C THR A 18 5.81 19.13 -17.31
N ALA A 19 7.04 18.69 -17.63
CA ALA A 19 7.40 17.26 -17.66
C ALA A 19 7.79 16.69 -16.28
N CYS A 20 8.04 17.54 -15.29
CA CYS A 20 8.42 17.10 -13.95
C CYS A 20 7.16 16.95 -13.07
N GLY A 21 6.54 15.77 -13.09
CA GLY A 21 5.41 15.43 -12.20
C GLY A 21 4.17 14.86 -12.89
N THR A 22 4.15 14.77 -14.22
CA THR A 22 3.04 14.15 -14.98
C THR A 22 3.10 12.62 -15.02
N PHE A 23 4.25 12.02 -14.70
CA PHE A 23 4.35 10.59 -14.44
C PHE A 23 3.91 10.31 -13.00
N LYS A 24 2.59 10.23 -12.79
CA LYS A 24 2.03 9.63 -11.58
C LYS A 24 2.61 8.22 -11.46
N SER A 25 3.24 7.92 -10.35
CA SER A 25 3.57 6.55 -9.98
C SER A 25 2.26 5.76 -9.94
N SER A 26 1.99 4.97 -10.98
CA SER A 26 0.98 3.91 -10.86
C SER A 26 1.49 3.01 -9.76
N CYS A 27 0.72 2.84 -8.68
CA CYS A 27 1.05 1.80 -7.71
C CYS A 27 1.30 0.50 -8.46
N ALA A 28 2.31 -0.23 -7.99
CA ALA A 28 2.68 -1.52 -8.54
C ALA A 28 1.41 -2.36 -8.72
N LYS A 29 1.41 -3.21 -9.76
CA LYS A 29 0.30 -4.13 -10.02
C LYS A 29 -0.16 -4.73 -8.69
N PRO A 30 -1.49 -4.80 -8.45
CA PRO A 30 -2.00 -5.44 -7.25
C PRO A 30 -1.34 -6.82 -7.14
N ASP A 31 -0.67 -7.07 -6.01
CA ASP A 31 -0.04 -8.37 -5.76
C ASP A 31 -1.11 -9.47 -5.82
N ASP A 32 -0.68 -10.72 -6.05
CA ASP A 32 -1.59 -11.86 -6.22
C ASP A 32 -2.60 -12.02 -5.06
N TYR A 33 -2.22 -11.58 -3.86
CA TYR A 33 -3.06 -11.62 -2.66
C TYR A 33 -4.04 -10.45 -2.53
N ALA A 34 -3.89 -9.36 -3.28
CA ALA A 34 -4.73 -8.16 -3.15
C ALA A 34 -6.20 -8.40 -3.56
N ASN A 35 -6.44 -9.43 -4.37
CA ASN A 35 -7.78 -9.86 -4.78
C ASN A 35 -8.16 -11.23 -4.18
N ALA A 36 -7.40 -11.71 -3.19
CA ALA A 36 -7.72 -12.95 -2.51
C ALA A 36 -9.08 -12.79 -1.82
N LYS A 37 -9.93 -13.80 -1.99
CA LYS A 37 -11.22 -13.88 -1.31
C LYS A 37 -11.10 -14.84 -0.16
N ASP A 38 -11.72 -14.51 0.97
CA ASP A 38 -11.88 -15.46 2.05
C ASP A 38 -12.71 -16.65 1.57
N LEU A 39 -12.12 -17.84 1.69
CA LEU A 39 -12.80 -19.10 1.43
C LEU A 39 -13.51 -19.56 2.70
N ALA A 40 -14.63 -20.24 2.52
CA ALA A 40 -15.32 -20.89 3.62
C ALA A 40 -14.37 -21.91 4.31
N PRO A 41 -14.56 -22.16 5.62
CA PRO A 41 -13.84 -23.20 6.33
C PRO A 41 -13.97 -24.56 5.63
N LEU A 42 -12.95 -25.40 5.78
CA LEU A 42 -12.97 -26.76 5.22
C LEU A 42 -13.94 -27.64 6.00
N GLU A 43 -14.79 -28.35 5.26
CA GLU A 43 -15.75 -29.31 5.80
C GLU A 43 -15.15 -30.73 5.82
N VAL A 44 -15.46 -31.49 6.87
CA VAL A 44 -15.00 -32.88 7.02
C VAL A 44 -15.97 -33.82 6.29
N PRO A 45 -15.50 -34.64 5.33
CA PRO A 45 -16.36 -35.58 4.63
C PRO A 45 -16.93 -36.67 5.55
N ALA A 46 -18.09 -37.23 5.18
CA ALA A 46 -18.72 -38.29 5.96
C ALA A 46 -17.81 -39.52 6.11
N GLY A 47 -17.73 -40.04 7.34
CA GLY A 47 -16.91 -41.22 7.66
C GLY A 47 -15.42 -40.94 7.86
N LEU A 48 -15.00 -39.67 7.83
CA LEU A 48 -13.65 -39.24 8.17
C LEU A 48 -13.64 -38.45 9.47
N GLU A 49 -12.54 -38.57 10.22
CA GLU A 49 -12.31 -37.78 11.43
C GLU A 49 -11.63 -36.45 11.09
N ALA A 50 -12.00 -35.41 11.84
CA ALA A 50 -11.38 -34.10 11.71
C ALA A 50 -9.92 -34.14 12.18
N PRO A 51 -9.04 -33.25 11.66
CA PRO A 51 -7.71 -33.08 12.19
C PRO A 51 -7.75 -32.62 13.65
N ASP A 52 -6.81 -33.12 14.48
CA ASP A 52 -6.69 -32.71 15.88
C ASP A 52 -6.18 -31.26 15.97
N THR A 53 -7.05 -30.35 16.41
CA THR A 53 -6.76 -28.91 16.54
C THR A 53 -6.41 -28.48 17.96
N ARG A 54 -6.21 -29.41 18.91
CA ARG A 54 -5.95 -29.07 20.33
C ARG A 54 -4.69 -28.23 20.55
N ALA A 55 -3.69 -28.35 19.67
CA ALA A 55 -2.45 -27.58 19.73
C ALA A 55 -2.37 -26.48 18.66
N ALA A 56 -3.48 -26.16 17.99
CA ALA A 56 -3.49 -25.14 16.94
C ALA A 56 -3.37 -23.74 17.54
N LEU A 57 -2.60 -22.88 16.86
CA LEU A 57 -2.58 -21.46 17.15
C LEU A 57 -3.93 -20.84 16.75
N LYS A 58 -4.58 -20.17 17.70
CA LYS A 58 -5.83 -19.46 17.44
C LYS A 58 -5.51 -18.14 16.75
N VAL A 59 -6.05 -17.95 15.55
CA VAL A 59 -6.06 -16.64 14.90
C VAL A 59 -7.01 -15.72 15.67
N PRO A 60 -6.56 -14.55 16.14
CA PRO A 60 -7.43 -13.59 16.82
C PRO A 60 -8.52 -13.07 15.89
N GLU A 61 -9.69 -12.75 16.45
CA GLU A 61 -10.73 -12.04 15.70
C GLU A 61 -10.27 -10.61 15.41
N LEU A 62 -10.40 -10.20 14.14
CA LEU A 62 -10.23 -8.79 13.78
C LEU A 62 -11.49 -8.03 14.19
N VAL A 63 -11.35 -7.16 15.19
CA VAL A 63 -12.45 -6.30 15.66
C VAL A 63 -12.69 -5.14 14.69
N ASP A 64 -11.62 -4.67 14.05
CA ASP A 64 -11.65 -3.52 13.17
C ASP A 64 -11.57 -3.95 11.71
N PRO A 65 -12.36 -3.32 10.81
CA PRO A 65 -12.22 -3.54 9.38
C PRO A 65 -10.86 -3.00 8.91
N GLU A 66 -10.36 -3.58 7.82
CA GLU A 66 -9.17 -3.05 7.13
C GLU A 66 -9.35 -1.55 6.83
N ARG A 67 -8.33 -0.75 7.14
CA ARG A 67 -8.40 0.70 6.93
C ARG A 67 -8.47 1.00 5.43
N ALA A 68 -9.52 1.71 5.01
CA ALA A 68 -9.57 2.25 3.66
C ALA A 68 -8.40 3.21 3.41
N ARG A 69 -7.63 2.97 2.35
CA ARG A 69 -6.58 3.91 1.93
C ARG A 69 -7.21 5.14 1.31
N VAL A 70 -6.70 6.33 1.63
CA VAL A 70 -7.11 7.56 0.93
C VAL A 70 -6.18 7.82 -0.25
N ASP A 71 -6.69 8.42 -1.33
CA ASP A 71 -6.02 8.50 -2.64
C ASP A 71 -4.63 9.21 -2.62
N ASP A 72 -4.35 10.02 -1.60
CA ASP A 72 -3.11 10.78 -1.42
C ASP A 72 -2.08 10.05 -0.51
N GLU A 73 -2.43 8.88 0.01
CA GLU A 73 -1.49 7.96 0.67
C GLU A 73 -0.71 7.25 -0.43
N GLY A 74 0.33 7.90 -0.94
CA GLY A 74 1.21 7.33 -1.96
C GLY A 74 1.60 5.87 -1.66
N CYS A 75 1.93 5.11 -2.71
CA CYS A 75 2.22 3.69 -2.60
C CYS A 75 3.30 3.44 -1.53
N ILE A 76 2.98 2.62 -0.54
CA ILE A 76 3.90 2.28 0.55
C ILE A 76 4.92 1.27 -0.01
N ASP A 77 6.01 1.77 -0.61
CA ASP A 77 7.09 0.93 -1.15
C ASP A 77 7.85 0.15 -0.07
N HIS A 78 7.70 0.53 1.20
CA HIS A 78 8.32 -0.14 2.34
C HIS A 78 7.36 -0.17 3.53
N PRO A 79 7.21 -1.31 4.24
CA PRO A 79 6.30 -1.40 5.39
C PRO A 79 6.57 -0.27 6.40
N PRO A 80 5.52 0.28 7.04
CA PRO A 80 5.69 1.29 8.08
C PRO A 80 6.57 0.73 9.21
N LYS A 81 7.43 1.58 9.79
CA LYS A 81 8.26 1.17 10.92
C LYS A 81 7.37 1.00 12.15
N PHE A 82 7.08 -0.25 12.55
CA PHE A 82 6.24 -0.58 13.71
C PHE A 82 6.87 -0.31 15.09
N ALA A 83 8.06 0.31 15.16
CA ALA A 83 8.72 0.58 16.42
C ALA A 83 8.43 2.01 16.89
N GLU A 84 7.51 2.17 17.84
CA GLU A 84 7.48 3.39 18.65
C GLU A 84 8.73 3.44 19.53
N PRO A 85 9.50 4.55 19.54
CA PRO A 85 10.64 4.68 20.43
C PRO A 85 10.18 4.57 21.89
N LYS A 86 10.75 3.61 22.63
CA LYS A 86 10.58 3.53 24.08
C LYS A 86 10.94 4.88 24.71
N PRO A 87 10.08 5.51 25.53
CA PRO A 87 10.42 6.76 26.22
C PRO A 87 11.69 6.56 27.05
N ALA A 88 12.61 7.53 26.99
CA ALA A 88 13.83 7.49 27.78
C ALA A 88 13.48 7.38 29.29
N PRO A 89 14.26 6.62 30.09
CA PRO A 89 14.09 6.61 31.53
C PRO A 89 14.16 8.04 32.07
N GLN A 90 13.10 8.47 32.76
CA GLN A 90 13.11 9.73 33.49
C GLN A 90 14.01 9.52 34.71
N ALA A 91 15.10 10.29 34.77
CA ALA A 91 16.07 10.27 35.86
C ALA A 91 15.53 11.02 37.10
#